data_AF-A0A2H6NJ36-F1
#
_entry.id   AF-A0A2H6NJ36-F1
#
_cell.length_a   1.000
_cell.length_b   1.000
_cell.length_c   1.000
_cell.angle_alpha   90.00
_cell.angle_beta   90.00
_cell.angle_gamma   90.00
#
_symmetry.space_group_name_H-M   'P 1'
#
loop_
_entity.id
_entity.type
_entity.pdbx_description
1 polymer ?
#
loop_
_entity_poly.entity_id
_entity_poly.type
_entity_poly.pdbx_seq_one_letter_code
_entity_poly.pdbx_strand_id
1 'polypeptide(L)'
;MDYCCPDSRDIKDEKKNEFLHCFRTVTDAICWLCRGHVHLVGNVLQNKRFQQLLTTDDAETTQTLSLLQNILRTNSKALVQITEEALHFLLDELIYKISSTINPARGNATVKLLLLITESDAQLVITVNARYKGLHTLLSKQWTGKGFDKNLNQLLDLLDAENFSSCDPQRMHQAACLIQASWRGYQTRKRLRQLPKAITILQRKFRAKREQELQSLKRQREEESLRQQLQLQRQRAMRLFHERQLTLLEIVHAGQIDKHMHEMKEKAALTVQRYWRAFKARRNFHQQKRNLKEYKAAVLIQRAVLKFLEKKRRKAHSLWKQP
;
A
#
# COMPACT_ATOMS: atom_id res chain seq x y z
N MET A 1 -101.88 0.04 -26.55
CA MET A 1 -100.61 0.77 -26.73
C MET A 1 -99.89 0.68 -25.41
N ASP A 2 -99.15 -0.41 -25.22
CA ASP A 2 -98.49 -0.68 -23.95
C ASP A 2 -97.10 -0.06 -23.97
N TYR A 3 -96.91 0.91 -23.08
CA TYR A 3 -95.62 1.48 -22.75
C TYR A 3 -94.75 0.38 -22.10
N CYS A 4 -93.72 -0.10 -22.81
CA CYS A 4 -92.69 -0.94 -22.22
C CYS A 4 -91.85 -0.11 -21.23
N CYS A 5 -91.91 -0.47 -19.94
CA CYS A 5 -90.97 0.01 -18.93
C CYS A 5 -89.53 -0.35 -19.33
N PRO A 6 -88.53 0.53 -19.08
CA PRO A 6 -87.13 0.20 -19.29
C PRO A 6 -86.69 -0.92 -18.33
N ASP A 7 -85.97 -1.90 -18.87
CA ASP A 7 -85.51 -3.08 -18.17
C ASP A 7 -84.47 -2.70 -17.10
N SER A 8 -84.58 -3.29 -15.91
CA SER A 8 -83.77 -2.94 -14.72
C SER A 8 -82.25 -3.11 -14.87
N ARG A 9 -81.80 -3.77 -15.95
CA ARG A 9 -80.39 -3.94 -16.33
C ARG A 9 -79.85 -2.74 -17.11
N ASP A 10 -80.63 -2.18 -18.03
CA ASP A 10 -80.23 -0.98 -18.78
C ASP A 10 -80.05 0.23 -17.85
N ILE A 11 -80.93 0.36 -16.84
CA ILE A 11 -80.83 1.43 -15.83
C ILE A 11 -79.57 1.27 -14.95
N LYS A 12 -79.08 0.05 -14.73
CA LYS A 12 -77.84 -0.20 -13.96
C LYS A 12 -76.60 0.11 -14.77
N ASP A 13 -76.58 -0.25 -16.05
CA ASP A 13 -75.45 0.04 -16.95
C ASP A 13 -75.37 1.53 -17.30
N GLU A 14 -76.51 2.21 -17.42
CA GLU A 14 -76.58 3.66 -17.63
C GLU A 14 -76.06 4.43 -16.40
N LYS A 15 -76.50 4.05 -15.20
CA LYS A 15 -75.96 4.60 -13.92
C LYS A 15 -74.46 4.32 -13.74
N LYS A 16 -73.98 3.15 -14.16
CA LYS A 16 -72.55 2.80 -14.13
C LYS A 16 -71.75 3.69 -15.08
N ASN A 17 -72.28 3.95 -16.27
CA ASN A 17 -71.63 4.85 -17.24
C ASN A 17 -71.64 6.31 -16.78
N GLU A 18 -72.72 6.79 -16.16
CA GLU A 18 -72.76 8.12 -15.52
C GLU A 18 -71.74 8.23 -14.39
N PHE A 19 -71.62 7.20 -13.55
CA PHE A 19 -70.61 7.16 -12.49
C PHE A 19 -69.19 7.22 -13.05
N LEU A 20 -68.88 6.45 -14.09
CA LEU A 20 -67.59 6.48 -14.77
C LEU A 20 -67.30 7.85 -15.42
N HIS A 21 -68.31 8.53 -15.95
CA HIS A 21 -68.17 9.87 -16.49
C HIS A 21 -67.86 10.91 -15.41
N CYS A 22 -68.59 10.88 -14.30
CA CYS A 22 -68.32 11.71 -13.13
C CYS A 22 -66.93 11.43 -12.55
N PHE A 23 -66.54 10.15 -12.45
CA PHE A 23 -65.23 9.74 -11.99
C PHE A 23 -64.12 10.32 -12.88
N ARG A 24 -64.21 10.17 -14.21
CA ARG A 24 -63.26 10.76 -15.15
C ARG A 24 -63.13 12.26 -14.97
N THR A 25 -64.26 12.97 -14.90
CA THR A 25 -64.30 14.42 -14.67
C THR A 25 -63.55 14.83 -13.41
N VAL A 26 -63.74 14.08 -12.32
CA VAL A 26 -63.02 14.32 -11.05
C VAL A 26 -61.53 13.99 -11.19
N THR A 27 -61.17 12.87 -11.82
CA THR A 27 -59.75 12.49 -12.01
C THR A 27 -59.00 13.48 -12.90
N ASP A 28 -59.66 14.03 -13.92
CA ASP A 28 -59.10 15.03 -14.82
C ASP A 28 -58.93 16.37 -14.11
N ALA A 29 -59.90 16.78 -13.28
CA ALA A 29 -59.79 17.96 -12.43
C ALA A 29 -58.63 17.84 -11.42
N ILE A 30 -58.45 16.66 -10.81
CA ILE A 30 -57.30 16.38 -9.91
C ILE A 30 -55.98 16.47 -10.69
N CYS A 31 -55.91 15.89 -11.89
CA CYS A 31 -54.72 16.02 -12.75
C CYS A 31 -54.42 17.48 -13.09
N TRP A 32 -55.44 18.27 -13.43
CA TRP A 32 -55.29 19.68 -13.78
C TRP A 32 -54.80 20.50 -12.59
N LEU A 33 -55.34 20.25 -11.40
CA LEU A 33 -54.93 20.89 -10.15
C LEU A 33 -53.49 20.54 -9.78
N CYS A 34 -53.09 19.26 -9.89
CA CYS A 34 -51.70 18.83 -9.68
C CYS A 34 -50.73 19.47 -10.69
N ARG A 35 -51.16 19.70 -11.94
CA ARG A 35 -50.36 20.41 -12.97
C ARG A 35 -50.15 21.89 -12.64
N GLY A 36 -51.18 22.58 -12.12
CA GLY A 36 -51.07 23.98 -11.69
C GLY A 36 -50.34 24.14 -10.36
N HIS A 37 -50.43 23.15 -9.46
CA HIS A 37 -49.91 23.21 -8.09
C HIS A 37 -49.09 21.96 -7.75
N VAL A 38 -47.84 21.95 -8.20
CA VAL A 38 -46.88 20.84 -8.11
C VAL A 38 -46.64 20.34 -6.67
N HIS A 39 -46.78 21.20 -5.66
CA HIS A 39 -46.62 20.86 -4.25
C HIS A 39 -47.75 19.96 -3.71
N LEU A 40 -48.92 19.96 -4.36
CA LEU A 40 -50.06 19.12 -3.95
C LEU A 40 -49.87 17.65 -4.31
N VAL A 41 -48.94 17.33 -5.22
CA VAL A 41 -48.65 15.96 -5.65
C VAL A 41 -48.28 15.07 -4.46
N GLY A 42 -47.44 15.56 -3.53
CA GLY A 42 -47.08 14.83 -2.32
C GLY A 42 -48.27 14.56 -1.40
N ASN A 43 -49.18 15.54 -1.25
CA ASN A 43 -50.38 15.41 -0.42
C ASN A 43 -51.40 14.45 -1.02
N VAL A 44 -51.52 14.41 -2.35
CA VAL A 44 -52.43 13.48 -3.05
C VAL A 44 -51.93 12.05 -2.90
N LEU A 45 -50.62 11.81 -3.07
CA LEU A 45 -50.02 10.47 -2.95
C LEU A 45 -50.07 9.92 -1.51
N GLN A 46 -50.07 10.78 -0.50
CA GLN A 46 -50.22 10.42 0.92
C GLN A 46 -51.69 10.32 1.37
N ASN A 47 -52.65 10.71 0.53
CA ASN A 47 -54.05 10.73 0.91
C ASN A 47 -54.61 9.30 1.05
N LYS A 48 -55.15 8.96 2.22
CA LYS A 48 -55.72 7.63 2.49
C LYS A 48 -56.84 7.23 1.53
N ARG A 49 -57.68 8.18 1.08
CA ARG A 49 -58.74 7.90 0.11
C ARG A 49 -58.18 7.60 -1.28
N PHE A 50 -57.07 8.25 -1.64
CA PHE A 50 -56.35 7.96 -2.88
C PHE A 50 -55.66 6.59 -2.84
N GLN A 51 -55.05 6.23 -1.71
CA GLN A 51 -54.51 4.89 -1.49
C GLN A 51 -55.59 3.80 -1.57
N GLN A 52 -56.75 4.02 -0.94
CA GLN A 52 -57.90 3.12 -1.05
C GLN A 52 -58.42 2.98 -2.48
N LEU A 53 -58.43 4.09 -3.24
CA LEU A 53 -58.80 4.08 -4.65
C LEU A 53 -57.83 3.23 -5.49
N LEU A 54 -56.53 3.24 -5.16
CA LEU A 54 -55.54 2.40 -5.82
C LEU A 54 -55.72 0.90 -5.51
N THR A 55 -56.20 0.53 -4.32
CA THR A 55 -56.44 -0.88 -3.95
C THR A 55 -57.66 -1.51 -4.63
N THR A 56 -58.56 -0.73 -5.21
CA THR A 56 -59.74 -1.29 -5.90
C THR A 56 -59.35 -2.03 -7.17
N ASP A 57 -59.94 -3.21 -7.41
CA ASP A 57 -59.60 -4.13 -8.51
C ASP A 57 -60.65 -4.18 -9.65
N ASP A 58 -61.66 -3.31 -9.64
CA ASP A 58 -62.73 -3.28 -10.66
C ASP A 58 -62.23 -2.75 -12.03
N ALA A 59 -63.10 -2.73 -13.05
CA ALA A 59 -62.83 -2.18 -14.39
C ALA A 59 -62.22 -0.75 -14.40
N GLU A 60 -62.42 -0.01 -13.30
CA GLU A 60 -61.93 1.32 -12.98
C GLU A 60 -60.41 1.39 -12.69
N THR A 61 -59.76 0.25 -12.43
CA THR A 61 -58.30 0.10 -12.24
C THR A 61 -57.45 0.75 -13.33
N THR A 62 -57.91 0.71 -14.58
CA THR A 62 -57.18 1.31 -15.70
C THR A 62 -57.16 2.85 -15.59
N GLN A 63 -58.26 3.43 -15.10
CA GLN A 63 -58.40 4.87 -14.93
C GLN A 63 -57.59 5.35 -13.70
N THR A 64 -57.57 4.57 -12.61
CA THR A 64 -56.76 4.89 -11.42
C THR A 64 -55.25 4.80 -11.69
N LEU A 65 -54.78 3.81 -12.46
CA LEU A 65 -53.39 3.73 -12.91
C LEU A 65 -53.02 4.90 -13.84
N SER A 66 -53.94 5.32 -14.71
CA SER A 66 -53.73 6.48 -15.60
C SER A 66 -53.67 7.81 -14.83
N LEU A 67 -54.50 7.96 -13.79
CA LEU A 67 -54.47 9.09 -12.87
C LEU A 67 -53.13 9.16 -12.14
N LEU A 68 -52.69 8.04 -11.55
CA LEU A 68 -51.37 7.96 -10.89
C LEU A 68 -50.23 8.30 -11.86
N GLN A 69 -50.30 7.79 -13.09
CA GLN A 69 -49.29 8.06 -14.11
C GLN A 69 -49.22 9.54 -14.48
N ASN A 70 -50.38 10.20 -14.61
CA ASN A 70 -50.45 11.64 -14.91
C ASN A 70 -49.94 12.49 -13.75
N ILE A 71 -50.23 12.09 -12.50
CA ILE A 71 -49.73 12.76 -11.30
C ILE A 71 -48.20 12.63 -11.20
N LEU A 72 -47.64 11.42 -11.35
CA LEU A 72 -46.21 11.18 -11.27
C LEU A 72 -45.42 11.83 -12.42
N ARG A 73 -46.00 11.92 -13.63
CA ARG A 73 -45.40 12.67 -14.74
C ARG A 73 -45.31 14.17 -14.47
N THR A 74 -46.20 14.70 -13.63
CA THR A 74 -46.22 16.13 -13.31
C THR A 74 -45.10 16.48 -12.33
N ASN A 75 -44.82 15.62 -11.35
CA ASN A 75 -43.70 15.79 -10.42
C ASN A 75 -43.23 14.46 -9.86
N SER A 76 -42.29 13.84 -10.54
CA SER A 76 -41.76 12.52 -10.17
C SER A 76 -40.86 12.60 -8.92
N LYS A 77 -40.24 13.78 -8.68
CA LYS A 77 -39.43 14.06 -7.47
C LYS A 77 -40.25 14.14 -6.19
N ALA A 78 -41.57 14.31 -6.28
CA ALA A 78 -42.45 14.24 -5.12
C ALA A 78 -42.36 12.89 -4.41
N LEU A 79 -41.99 11.81 -5.11
CA LEU A 79 -41.81 10.47 -4.55
C LEU A 79 -40.76 10.40 -3.44
N VAL A 80 -39.72 11.23 -3.53
CA VAL A 80 -38.65 11.30 -2.51
C VAL A 80 -39.10 12.12 -1.29
N GLN A 81 -40.11 12.96 -1.43
CA GLN A 81 -40.63 13.84 -0.37
C GLN A 81 -41.79 13.23 0.42
N ILE A 82 -42.23 12.03 0.04
CA ILE A 82 -43.34 11.32 0.67
C ILE A 82 -42.82 10.42 1.79
N THR A 83 -43.68 10.10 2.76
CA THR A 83 -43.36 9.16 3.83
C THR A 83 -43.02 7.77 3.29
N GLU A 84 -42.07 7.08 3.94
CA GLU A 84 -41.69 5.71 3.55
C GLU A 84 -42.89 4.75 3.53
N GLU A 85 -43.84 4.89 4.46
CA GLU A 85 -45.06 4.09 4.51
C GLU A 85 -45.91 4.22 3.24
N ALA A 86 -46.08 5.45 2.73
CA ALA A 86 -46.86 5.70 1.53
C ALA A 86 -46.11 5.27 0.26
N LEU A 87 -44.79 5.42 0.21
CA LEU A 87 -43.95 4.90 -0.88
C LEU A 87 -44.02 3.36 -0.94
N HIS A 88 -43.87 2.71 0.21
CA HIS A 88 -43.95 1.26 0.33
C HIS A 88 -45.31 0.74 -0.10
N PHE A 89 -46.40 1.36 0.35
CA PHE A 89 -47.76 1.01 -0.08
C PHE A 89 -47.93 1.10 -1.60
N LEU A 90 -47.44 2.19 -2.23
CA LEU A 90 -47.50 2.36 -3.68
C LEU A 90 -46.73 1.26 -4.42
N LEU A 91 -45.53 0.92 -3.96
CA LEU A 91 -44.72 -0.16 -4.54
C LEU A 91 -45.36 -1.53 -4.35
N ASP A 92 -45.87 -1.82 -3.15
CA ASP A 92 -46.54 -3.08 -2.81
C ASP A 92 -47.79 -3.28 -3.70
N GLU A 93 -48.60 -2.23 -3.87
CA GLU A 93 -49.80 -2.28 -4.72
C GLU A 93 -49.44 -2.42 -6.21
N LEU A 94 -48.44 -1.71 -6.72
CA LEU A 94 -48.01 -1.85 -8.12
C LEU A 94 -47.44 -3.24 -8.40
N ILE A 95 -46.68 -3.81 -7.46
CA ILE A 95 -46.12 -5.17 -7.60
C ILE A 95 -47.21 -6.23 -7.42
N TYR A 96 -48.20 -5.99 -6.57
CA TYR A 96 -49.39 -6.84 -6.52
C TYR A 96 -50.12 -6.82 -7.87
N LYS A 97 -50.46 -5.63 -8.37
CA LYS A 97 -51.19 -5.47 -9.65
C LYS A 97 -50.44 -6.03 -10.85
N ILE A 98 -49.10 -5.93 -10.90
CA ILE A 98 -48.32 -6.54 -11.99
C ILE A 98 -48.28 -8.06 -11.90
N SER A 99 -48.39 -8.62 -10.69
CA SER A 99 -48.40 -10.07 -10.48
C SER A 99 -49.79 -10.70 -10.70
N SER A 100 -50.87 -9.96 -10.40
CA SER A 100 -52.26 -10.43 -10.48
C SER A 100 -52.89 -10.24 -11.87
N THR A 101 -52.36 -9.33 -12.68
CA THR A 101 -52.97 -8.97 -13.97
C THR A 101 -52.49 -9.88 -15.11
N ILE A 102 -53.42 -10.34 -15.95
CA ILE A 102 -53.12 -11.10 -17.18
C ILE A 102 -53.13 -10.19 -18.43
N ASN A 103 -53.82 -9.05 -18.36
CA ASN A 103 -54.00 -8.12 -19.48
C ASN A 103 -52.70 -7.34 -19.80
N PRO A 104 -52.16 -7.43 -21.03
CA PRO A 104 -50.92 -6.76 -21.42
C PRO A 104 -50.99 -5.23 -21.39
N ALA A 105 -52.17 -4.62 -21.64
CA ALA A 105 -52.32 -3.16 -21.59
C ALA A 105 -52.15 -2.62 -20.16
N ARG A 106 -52.70 -3.35 -19.18
CA ARG A 106 -52.57 -3.02 -17.75
C ARG A 106 -51.15 -3.31 -17.24
N GLY A 107 -50.56 -4.45 -17.62
CA GLY A 107 -49.16 -4.77 -17.29
C GLY A 107 -48.19 -3.70 -17.80
N ASN A 108 -48.35 -3.24 -19.04
CA ASN A 108 -47.54 -2.14 -19.59
C ASN A 108 -47.73 -0.82 -18.82
N ALA A 109 -48.96 -0.49 -18.41
CA ALA A 109 -49.21 0.70 -17.61
C ALA A 109 -48.49 0.63 -16.25
N THR A 110 -48.51 -0.52 -15.59
CA THR A 110 -47.81 -0.76 -14.31
C THR A 110 -46.29 -0.75 -14.48
N VAL A 111 -45.73 -1.37 -15.53
CA VAL A 111 -44.29 -1.29 -15.84
C VAL A 111 -43.86 0.15 -16.11
N LYS A 112 -44.64 0.93 -16.87
CA LYS A 112 -44.37 2.36 -17.08
C LYS A 112 -44.38 3.16 -15.79
N LEU A 113 -45.24 2.83 -14.84
CA LEU A 113 -45.27 3.46 -13.52
C LEU A 113 -44.03 3.10 -12.70
N LEU A 114 -43.65 1.82 -12.67
CA LEU A 114 -42.43 1.36 -12.00
C LEU A 114 -41.17 1.99 -12.61
N LEU A 115 -41.13 2.14 -13.94
CA LEU A 115 -40.09 2.90 -14.63
C LEU A 115 -40.05 4.35 -14.19
N LEU A 116 -41.18 5.06 -14.21
CA LEU A 116 -41.22 6.46 -13.76
C LEU A 116 -40.76 6.62 -12.32
N ILE A 117 -41.07 5.65 -11.43
CA ILE A 117 -40.61 5.65 -10.04
C ILE A 117 -39.10 5.42 -9.97
N THR A 118 -38.58 4.41 -10.68
CA THR A 118 -37.14 4.04 -10.66
C THR A 118 -36.25 5.04 -11.40
N GLU A 119 -36.75 5.74 -12.42
CA GLU A 119 -36.06 6.83 -13.11
C GLU A 119 -36.02 8.13 -12.30
N SER A 120 -36.85 8.26 -11.25
CA SER A 120 -36.94 9.50 -10.47
C SER A 120 -35.75 9.72 -9.53
N ASP A 121 -35.26 8.65 -8.90
CA ASP A 121 -34.12 8.70 -7.96
C ASP A 121 -33.46 7.31 -7.85
N ALA A 122 -32.13 7.29 -7.78
CA ALA A 122 -31.33 6.06 -7.61
C ALA A 122 -31.62 5.36 -6.27
N GLN A 123 -31.94 6.12 -5.23
CA GLN A 123 -32.32 5.53 -3.93
C GLN A 123 -33.57 4.64 -4.05
N LEU A 124 -34.52 4.98 -4.93
CA LEU A 124 -35.72 4.18 -5.15
C LEU A 124 -35.40 2.84 -5.83
N VAL A 125 -34.39 2.80 -6.69
CA VAL A 125 -33.89 1.55 -7.30
C VAL A 125 -33.34 0.63 -6.21
N ILE A 126 -32.55 1.16 -5.29
CA ILE A 126 -32.01 0.42 -4.14
C ILE A 126 -33.16 -0.12 -3.27
N THR A 127 -34.15 0.71 -2.93
CA THR A 127 -35.30 0.29 -2.12
C THR A 127 -36.09 -0.83 -2.77
N VAL A 128 -36.33 -0.75 -4.10
CA VAL A 128 -37.03 -1.78 -4.87
C VAL A 128 -36.22 -3.09 -4.91
N ASN A 129 -34.93 -3.02 -5.20
CA ASN A 129 -34.04 -4.20 -5.23
C ASN A 129 -33.91 -4.88 -3.86
N ALA A 130 -33.89 -4.09 -2.78
CA ALA A 130 -33.80 -4.61 -1.41
C ALA A 130 -35.09 -5.31 -0.95
N ARG A 131 -36.27 -4.73 -1.23
CA ARG A 131 -37.57 -5.28 -0.77
C ARG A 131 -38.06 -6.44 -1.64
N TYR A 132 -37.89 -6.39 -2.96
CA TYR A 132 -38.54 -7.33 -3.87
C TYR A 132 -37.53 -8.25 -4.56
N LYS A 133 -36.91 -9.12 -3.77
CA LYS A 133 -35.97 -10.15 -4.24
C LYS A 133 -36.69 -11.14 -5.15
N GLY A 134 -36.58 -10.94 -6.46
CA GLY A 134 -37.28 -11.73 -7.49
C GLY A 134 -38.20 -10.93 -8.41
N LEU A 135 -38.32 -9.61 -8.24
CA LEU A 135 -39.06 -8.77 -9.18
C LEU A 135 -38.52 -8.91 -10.61
N HIS A 136 -37.19 -8.92 -10.77
CA HIS A 136 -36.53 -9.13 -12.06
C HIS A 136 -36.92 -10.46 -12.72
N THR A 137 -36.93 -11.55 -11.95
CA THR A 137 -37.28 -12.89 -12.47
C THR A 137 -38.78 -13.01 -12.76
N LEU A 138 -39.64 -12.32 -12.01
CA LEU A 138 -41.08 -12.24 -12.28
C LEU A 138 -41.33 -11.47 -13.57
N LEU A 139 -40.74 -10.29 -13.72
CA LEU A 139 -40.89 -9.42 -14.89
C LEU A 139 -40.40 -10.11 -16.17
N SER A 140 -39.20 -10.71 -16.13
CA SER A 140 -38.63 -11.43 -17.27
C SER A 140 -39.43 -12.68 -17.65
N LYS A 141 -40.01 -13.42 -16.70
CA LYS A 141 -40.79 -14.64 -17.01
C LYS A 141 -42.23 -14.36 -17.44
N GLN A 142 -42.89 -13.37 -16.83
CA GLN A 142 -44.32 -13.16 -17.04
C GLN A 142 -44.64 -12.22 -18.20
N TRP A 143 -43.74 -11.31 -18.56
CA TRP A 143 -44.06 -10.19 -19.45
C TRP A 143 -43.22 -10.11 -20.72
N THR A 144 -42.21 -10.98 -20.89
CA THR A 144 -41.45 -11.07 -22.13
C THR A 144 -42.33 -11.51 -23.31
N GLY A 145 -42.25 -10.79 -24.43
CA GLY A 145 -43.00 -11.08 -25.65
C GLY A 145 -44.47 -10.64 -25.65
N LYS A 146 -44.91 -9.85 -24.66
CA LYS A 146 -46.29 -9.32 -24.57
C LYS A 146 -46.50 -7.93 -25.23
N GLY A 147 -45.53 -7.46 -26.03
CA GLY A 147 -45.69 -6.28 -26.89
C GLY A 147 -45.26 -4.93 -26.28
N PHE A 148 -44.50 -4.94 -25.18
CA PHE A 148 -43.96 -3.72 -24.54
C PHE A 148 -42.52 -3.88 -24.04
N ASP A 149 -41.75 -4.76 -24.68
CA ASP A 149 -40.41 -5.18 -24.24
C ASP A 149 -39.41 -4.03 -24.11
N LYS A 150 -39.57 -2.93 -24.84
CA LYS A 150 -38.72 -1.74 -24.70
C LYS A 150 -38.72 -1.19 -23.26
N ASN A 151 -39.92 -0.99 -22.69
CA ASN A 151 -40.07 -0.48 -21.33
C ASN A 151 -39.60 -1.57 -20.32
N LEU A 152 -39.96 -2.83 -20.59
CA LEU A 152 -39.57 -3.94 -19.73
C LEU A 152 -38.03 -4.05 -19.61
N ASN A 153 -37.31 -3.99 -20.73
CA ASN A 153 -35.86 -4.09 -20.76
C ASN A 153 -35.20 -2.88 -20.09
N GLN A 154 -35.71 -1.67 -20.31
CA GLN A 154 -35.22 -0.48 -19.59
C GLN A 154 -35.34 -0.63 -18.07
N LEU A 155 -36.42 -1.23 -17.58
CA LEU A 155 -36.60 -1.47 -16.15
C LEU A 155 -35.63 -2.54 -15.65
N LEU A 156 -35.45 -3.63 -16.40
CA LEU A 156 -34.52 -4.71 -16.05
C LEU A 156 -33.07 -4.22 -16.01
N ASP A 157 -32.66 -3.41 -16.98
CA ASP A 157 -31.30 -2.84 -17.04
C ASP A 157 -31.01 -1.94 -15.84
N LEU A 158 -31.98 -1.12 -15.40
CA LEU A 158 -31.86 -0.29 -14.20
C LEU A 158 -31.75 -1.13 -12.93
N LEU A 159 -32.49 -2.24 -12.84
CA LEU A 159 -32.41 -3.16 -11.71
C LEU A 159 -31.07 -3.94 -11.67
N ASP A 160 -30.44 -4.20 -12.82
CA ASP A 160 -29.17 -4.93 -12.94
C ASP A 160 -27.92 -4.06 -12.73
N ALA A 161 -27.99 -2.77 -13.03
CA ALA A 161 -26.86 -1.84 -12.92
C ALA A 161 -26.25 -1.75 -11.50
N GLU A 162 -27.04 -2.02 -10.45
CA GLU A 162 -26.57 -1.92 -9.06
C GLU A 162 -26.04 -3.24 -8.47
N ASN A 163 -26.36 -4.40 -9.07
CA ASN A 163 -25.88 -5.72 -8.60
C ASN A 163 -24.35 -5.88 -8.66
N PHE A 164 -23.65 -5.02 -9.40
CA PHE A 164 -22.18 -5.02 -9.51
C PHE A 164 -21.46 -4.32 -8.36
N SER A 165 -22.15 -3.51 -7.55
CA SER A 165 -21.54 -2.78 -6.43
C SER A 165 -21.42 -3.61 -5.14
N SER A 166 -22.20 -4.69 -5.01
CA SER A 166 -22.07 -5.66 -3.91
C SER A 166 -21.07 -6.76 -4.26
N CYS A 167 -19.78 -6.43 -4.32
CA CYS A 167 -18.73 -7.43 -4.33
C CYS A 167 -18.77 -8.21 -2.99
N ASP A 168 -19.10 -9.49 -3.07
CA ASP A 168 -19.23 -10.38 -1.91
C ASP A 168 -17.94 -10.35 -1.05
N PRO A 169 -18.00 -9.88 0.22
CA PRO A 169 -16.82 -9.73 1.09
C PRO A 169 -16.04 -11.04 1.26
N GLN A 170 -16.69 -12.18 1.06
CA GLN A 170 -16.09 -13.50 1.13
C GLN A 170 -15.08 -13.75 0.00
N ARG A 171 -15.35 -13.23 -1.21
CA ARG A 171 -14.41 -13.31 -2.36
C ARG A 171 -13.19 -12.44 -2.14
N MET A 172 -13.36 -11.25 -1.57
CA MET A 172 -12.24 -10.36 -1.23
C MET A 172 -11.33 -11.00 -0.18
N HIS A 173 -11.92 -11.63 0.85
CA HIS A 173 -11.17 -12.35 1.87
C HIS A 173 -10.37 -13.53 1.29
N GLN A 174 -10.98 -14.33 0.41
CA GLN A 174 -10.28 -15.44 -0.25
C GLN A 174 -9.11 -14.96 -1.11
N ALA A 175 -9.30 -13.90 -1.89
CA ALA A 175 -8.24 -13.29 -2.68
C ALA A 175 -7.10 -12.76 -1.79
N ALA A 176 -7.43 -12.09 -0.69
CA ALA A 176 -6.45 -11.62 0.28
C ALA A 176 -5.65 -12.78 0.88
N CYS A 177 -6.30 -13.87 1.30
CA CYS A 177 -5.65 -15.06 1.84
C CYS A 177 -4.68 -15.71 0.84
N LEU A 178 -5.05 -15.80 -0.44
CA LEU A 178 -4.15 -16.31 -1.50
C LEU A 178 -2.91 -15.44 -1.68
N ILE A 179 -3.10 -14.13 -1.77
CA ILE A 179 -1.99 -13.17 -1.90
C ILE A 179 -1.07 -13.31 -0.68
N GLN A 180 -1.64 -13.31 0.53
CA GLN A 180 -0.87 -13.44 1.76
C GLN A 180 -0.11 -14.77 1.84
N ALA A 181 -0.73 -15.89 1.47
CA ALA A 181 -0.08 -17.20 1.45
C ALA A 181 1.09 -17.23 0.46
N SER A 182 0.89 -16.68 -0.74
CA SER A 182 1.93 -16.59 -1.77
C SER A 182 3.12 -15.74 -1.30
N TRP A 183 2.85 -14.60 -0.64
CA TRP A 183 3.86 -13.70 -0.08
C TRP A 183 4.66 -14.36 1.04
N ARG A 184 3.98 -14.99 2.01
CA ARG A 184 4.63 -15.74 3.11
C ARG A 184 5.52 -16.85 2.54
N GLY A 185 5.03 -17.59 1.54
CA GLY A 185 5.83 -18.61 0.85
C GLY A 185 7.05 -18.03 0.14
N TYR A 186 6.90 -16.89 -0.55
CA TYR A 186 8.01 -16.20 -1.20
C TYR A 186 9.09 -15.75 -0.19
N GLN A 187 8.68 -15.16 0.94
CA GLN A 187 9.62 -14.74 1.99
C GLN A 187 10.43 -15.92 2.53
N THR A 188 9.78 -17.05 2.83
CA THR A 188 10.46 -18.26 3.30
C THR A 188 11.46 -18.78 2.27
N ARG A 189 11.07 -18.89 0.99
CA ARG A 189 11.97 -19.32 -0.10
C ARG A 189 13.14 -18.36 -0.28
N LYS A 190 12.91 -17.05 -0.18
CA LYS A 190 13.96 -16.03 -0.24
C LYS A 190 14.98 -16.21 0.89
N ARG A 191 14.52 -16.45 2.13
CA ARG A 191 15.41 -16.72 3.28
C ARG A 191 16.21 -18.01 3.09
N LEU A 192 15.56 -19.09 2.69
CA LEU A 192 16.22 -20.38 2.45
C LEU A 192 17.29 -20.30 1.36
N ARG A 193 17.03 -19.55 0.27
CA ARG A 193 18.03 -19.31 -0.79
C ARG A 193 19.30 -18.58 -0.31
N GLN A 194 19.21 -17.78 0.76
CA GLN A 194 20.35 -17.02 1.30
C GLN A 194 21.17 -17.81 2.34
N LEU A 195 20.58 -18.82 2.99
CA LEU A 195 21.26 -19.60 4.03
C LEU A 195 22.55 -20.30 3.53
N PRO A 196 22.58 -20.97 2.36
CA PRO A 196 23.80 -21.62 1.87
C PRO A 196 24.96 -20.63 1.74
N LYS A 197 24.71 -19.42 1.21
CA LYS A 197 25.74 -18.38 1.08
C LYS A 197 26.31 -17.97 2.44
N ALA A 198 25.44 -17.77 3.43
CA ALA A 198 25.86 -17.42 4.79
C ALA A 198 26.71 -18.53 5.42
N ILE A 199 26.30 -19.80 5.25
CA ILE A 199 27.04 -20.97 5.75
C ILE A 199 28.40 -21.07 5.05
N THR A 200 28.47 -20.93 3.73
CA THR A 200 29.74 -20.97 2.98
C THR A 200 30.69 -19.87 3.44
N ILE A 201 30.20 -18.65 3.68
CA ILE A 201 31.03 -17.55 4.19
C ILE A 201 31.56 -17.87 5.59
N LEU A 202 30.72 -18.40 6.48
CA LEU A 202 31.12 -18.79 7.83
C LEU A 202 32.19 -19.90 7.79
N GLN A 203 31.95 -20.95 7.01
CA GLN A 203 32.89 -22.06 6.82
C GLN A 203 34.23 -21.56 6.26
N ARG A 204 34.21 -20.68 5.25
CA ARG A 204 35.42 -20.08 4.69
C ARG A 204 36.19 -19.26 5.71
N LYS A 205 35.50 -18.42 6.49
CA LYS A 205 36.14 -17.62 7.55
C LYS A 205 36.76 -18.50 8.63
N PHE A 206 36.06 -19.54 9.06
CA PHE A 206 36.56 -20.48 10.06
C PHE A 206 37.82 -21.20 9.57
N ARG A 207 37.80 -21.73 8.33
CA ARG A 207 38.95 -22.40 7.73
C ARG A 207 40.15 -21.46 7.60
N ALA A 208 39.94 -20.23 7.12
CA ALA A 208 40.99 -19.22 6.99
C ALA A 208 41.61 -18.84 8.34
N LYS A 209 40.79 -18.66 9.38
CA LYS A 209 41.29 -18.37 10.73
C LYS A 209 42.15 -19.52 11.26
N ARG A 210 41.67 -20.77 11.12
CA ARG A 210 42.40 -21.96 11.56
C ARG A 210 43.73 -22.12 10.82
N GLU A 211 43.75 -21.85 9.52
CA GLU A 211 44.98 -21.87 8.71
C GLU A 211 45.96 -20.79 9.16
N GLN A 212 45.48 -19.57 9.39
CA GLN A 212 46.31 -18.47 9.88
C GLN A 212 46.93 -18.77 11.24
N GLU A 213 46.17 -19.35 12.17
CA GLU A 213 46.65 -19.77 13.49
C GLU A 213 47.76 -20.83 13.37
N LEU A 214 47.55 -21.85 12.53
CA LEU A 214 48.56 -22.87 12.25
C LEU A 214 49.84 -22.27 11.63
N GLN A 215 49.70 -21.35 10.68
CA GLN A 215 50.83 -20.67 10.06
C GLN A 215 51.58 -19.76 11.06
N SER A 216 50.87 -19.08 11.97
CA SER A 216 51.52 -18.30 13.02
C SER A 216 52.30 -19.18 13.99
N LEU A 217 51.74 -20.34 14.37
CA LEU A 217 52.41 -21.29 15.26
C LEU A 217 53.67 -21.89 14.59
N LYS A 218 53.58 -22.23 13.29
CA LYS A 218 54.74 -22.69 12.52
C LYS A 218 55.83 -21.62 12.47
N ARG A 219 55.48 -20.38 12.13
CA ARG A 219 56.41 -19.25 12.13
C ARG A 219 57.06 -19.02 13.49
N GLN A 220 56.30 -19.10 14.58
CA GLN A 220 56.86 -18.99 15.93
C GLN A 220 57.88 -20.08 16.22
N ARG A 221 57.56 -21.34 15.88
CA ARG A 221 58.50 -22.47 16.05
C ARG A 221 59.76 -22.31 15.19
N GLU A 222 59.61 -21.84 13.95
CA GLU A 222 60.74 -21.55 13.06
C GLU A 222 61.60 -20.39 13.58
N GLU A 223 60.98 -19.33 14.12
CA GLU A 223 61.71 -18.23 14.74
C GLU A 223 62.46 -18.69 16.01
N GLU A 224 61.84 -19.51 16.85
CA GLU A 224 62.46 -20.07 18.05
C GLU A 224 63.63 -20.99 17.70
N SER A 225 63.47 -21.88 16.72
CA SER A 225 64.54 -22.77 16.28
C SER A 225 65.71 -21.97 15.68
N LEU A 226 65.42 -20.93 14.89
CA LEU A 226 66.44 -20.01 14.37
C LEU A 226 67.16 -19.26 15.49
N ARG A 227 66.44 -18.76 16.50
CA ARG A 227 67.05 -18.09 17.67
C ARG A 227 68.00 -19.02 18.41
N GLN A 228 67.58 -20.26 18.66
CA GLN A 228 68.42 -21.28 19.29
C GLN A 228 69.66 -21.59 18.45
N GLN A 229 69.50 -21.76 17.13
CA GLN A 229 70.60 -22.00 16.21
C GLN A 229 71.61 -20.84 16.20
N LEU A 230 71.12 -19.60 16.15
CA LEU A 230 71.98 -18.40 16.21
C LEU A 230 72.71 -18.28 17.55
N GLN A 231 72.05 -18.62 18.66
CA GLN A 231 72.69 -18.65 19.97
C GLN A 231 73.82 -19.68 20.02
N LEU A 232 73.58 -20.89 19.51
CA LEU A 232 74.60 -21.94 19.42
C LEU A 232 75.76 -21.53 18.50
N GLN A 233 75.47 -20.90 17.35
CA GLN A 233 76.51 -20.38 16.47
C GLN A 233 77.36 -19.31 17.15
N ARG A 234 76.74 -18.36 17.87
CA ARG A 234 77.47 -17.34 18.65
C ARG A 234 78.35 -17.97 19.70
N GLN A 235 77.84 -18.96 20.46
CA GLN A 235 78.62 -19.67 21.47
C GLN A 235 79.81 -20.41 20.85
N ARG A 236 79.60 -21.11 19.72
CA ARG A 236 80.68 -21.79 18.98
C ARG A 236 81.72 -20.81 18.47
N ALA A 237 81.30 -19.69 17.89
CA ALA A 237 82.21 -18.65 17.41
C ALA A 237 83.03 -18.04 18.56
N MET A 238 82.40 -17.79 19.71
CA MET A 238 83.10 -17.31 20.91
C MET A 238 84.12 -18.32 21.44
N ARG A 239 83.77 -19.60 21.51
CA ARG A 239 84.72 -20.66 21.92
C ARG A 239 85.91 -20.73 20.98
N LEU A 240 85.65 -20.79 19.68
CA LEU A 240 86.70 -20.83 18.66
C LEU A 240 87.57 -19.57 18.64
N PHE A 241 86.99 -18.40 18.94
CA PHE A 241 87.75 -17.17 19.14
C PHE A 241 88.68 -17.28 20.36
N HIS A 242 88.18 -17.73 21.51
CA HIS A 242 89.00 -17.92 22.71
C HIS A 242 90.11 -18.96 22.51
N GLU A 243 89.83 -20.09 21.86
CA GLU A 243 90.83 -21.11 21.51
C GLU A 243 91.96 -20.53 20.64
N ARG A 244 91.62 -19.71 19.64
CA ARG A 244 92.60 -19.00 18.81
C ARG A 244 93.42 -17.99 19.61
N GLN A 245 92.82 -17.32 20.58
CA GLN A 245 93.56 -16.39 21.45
C GLN A 245 94.53 -17.15 22.38
N LEU A 246 94.11 -18.27 22.95
CA LEU A 246 94.96 -19.11 23.80
C LEU A 246 96.17 -19.66 23.03
N THR A 247 95.94 -20.24 21.85
CA THR A 247 97.02 -20.77 21.00
C THR A 247 98.01 -19.68 20.59
N LEU A 248 97.56 -18.46 20.30
CA LEU A 248 98.47 -17.33 20.04
C LEU A 248 99.31 -16.98 21.27
N LEU A 249 98.69 -16.93 22.45
CA LEU A 249 99.40 -16.64 23.71
C LEU A 249 100.43 -17.72 24.05
N GLU A 250 100.15 -19.00 23.77
CA GLU A 250 101.09 -20.11 23.96
C GLU A 250 102.34 -19.99 23.07
N ILE A 251 102.21 -19.39 21.88
CA ILE A 251 103.31 -19.24 20.91
C ILE A 251 104.13 -17.96 21.18
N VAL A 252 103.54 -16.92 21.77
CA VAL A 252 104.22 -15.65 22.04
C VAL A 252 105.21 -15.79 23.21
N HIS A 253 106.44 -15.32 23.01
CA HIS A 253 107.48 -15.35 24.05
C HIS A 253 107.08 -14.50 25.28
N ALA A 254 107.37 -15.00 26.49
CA ALA A 254 106.91 -14.40 27.75
C ALA A 254 107.18 -12.90 27.89
N GLY A 255 108.37 -12.43 27.48
CA GLY A 255 108.73 -11.00 27.52
C GLY A 255 107.99 -10.09 26.52
N GLN A 256 107.23 -10.65 25.58
CA GLN A 256 106.47 -9.91 24.55
C GLN A 256 104.96 -9.92 24.79
N ILE A 257 104.47 -10.70 25.77
CA ILE A 257 103.04 -10.86 26.06
C ILE A 257 102.41 -9.51 26.44
N ASP A 258 103.05 -8.71 27.29
CA ASP A 258 102.50 -7.42 27.74
C ASP A 258 102.33 -6.42 26.60
N LYS A 259 103.30 -6.36 25.69
CA LYS A 259 103.23 -5.52 24.49
C LYS A 259 102.07 -5.95 23.59
N HIS A 260 101.95 -7.25 23.33
CA HIS A 260 100.86 -7.80 22.53
C HIS A 260 99.47 -7.52 23.14
N MET A 261 99.33 -7.72 24.46
CA MET A 261 98.09 -7.45 25.19
C MET A 261 97.72 -5.95 25.16
N HIS A 262 98.71 -5.06 25.24
CA HIS A 262 98.49 -3.61 25.12
C HIS A 262 97.96 -3.24 23.72
N GLU A 263 98.59 -3.74 22.65
CA GLU A 263 98.16 -3.52 21.27
C GLU A 263 96.73 -4.04 21.03
N MET A 264 96.35 -5.17 21.63
CA MET A 264 94.99 -5.70 21.54
C MET A 264 93.96 -4.83 22.25
N LYS A 265 94.28 -4.33 23.45
CA LYS A 265 93.43 -3.37 24.16
C LYS A 265 93.26 -2.07 23.38
N GLU A 266 94.32 -1.56 22.77
CA GLU A 266 94.26 -0.34 21.96
C GLU A 266 93.37 -0.53 20.73
N LYS A 267 93.55 -1.61 19.96
CA LYS A 267 92.69 -1.92 18.80
C LYS A 267 91.23 -2.11 19.19
N ALA A 268 90.97 -2.75 20.33
CA ALA A 268 89.61 -2.89 20.86
C ALA A 268 89.01 -1.52 21.23
N ALA A 269 89.76 -0.68 21.95
CA ALA A 269 89.33 0.67 22.32
C ALA A 269 89.01 1.52 21.09
N LEU A 270 89.87 1.51 20.07
CA LEU A 270 89.64 2.21 18.81
C LEU A 270 88.36 1.73 18.11
N THR A 271 88.10 0.41 18.13
CA THR A 271 86.88 -0.16 17.56
C THR A 271 85.64 0.33 18.31
N VAL A 272 85.61 0.24 19.64
CA VAL A 272 84.48 0.71 20.46
C VAL A 272 84.24 2.21 20.24
N GLN A 273 85.30 3.02 20.29
CA GLN A 273 85.21 4.46 20.07
C GLN A 273 84.67 4.79 18.67
N ARG A 274 85.14 4.09 17.62
CA ARG A 274 84.66 4.27 16.24
C ARG A 274 83.16 3.98 16.14
N TYR A 275 82.70 2.86 16.70
CA TYR A 275 81.28 2.50 16.69
C TYR A 275 80.43 3.49 17.50
N TRP A 276 80.92 3.96 18.65
CA TRP A 276 80.25 4.97 19.45
C TRP A 276 80.10 6.31 18.72
N ARG A 277 81.17 6.81 18.10
CA ARG A 277 81.13 8.04 17.29
C ARG A 277 80.08 7.92 16.18
N ALA A 278 80.05 6.78 15.49
CA ALA A 278 79.06 6.52 14.44
C ALA A 278 77.62 6.43 14.99
N PHE A 279 77.42 5.78 16.14
CA PHE A 279 76.12 5.71 16.82
C PHE A 279 75.63 7.11 17.21
N LYS A 280 76.49 7.92 17.84
CA LYS A 280 76.18 9.30 18.23
C LYS A 280 75.76 10.14 17.02
N ALA A 281 76.50 10.04 15.91
CA ALA A 281 76.15 10.74 14.67
C ALA A 281 74.77 10.32 14.14
N ARG A 282 74.48 9.01 14.07
CA ARG A 282 73.17 8.50 13.64
C ARG A 282 72.05 8.98 14.56
N ARG A 283 72.24 8.93 15.88
CA ARG A 283 71.26 9.39 16.87
C ARG A 283 70.94 10.87 16.67
N ASN A 284 71.97 11.71 16.52
CA ASN A 284 71.81 13.15 16.27
C ASN A 284 71.04 13.40 14.97
N PHE A 285 71.40 12.71 13.89
CA PHE A 285 70.71 12.81 12.61
C PHE A 285 69.24 12.40 12.71
N HIS A 286 68.93 11.29 13.39
CA HIS A 286 67.54 10.85 13.60
C HIS A 286 66.74 11.87 14.42
N GLN A 287 67.34 12.46 15.45
CA GLN A 287 66.70 13.51 16.24
C GLN A 287 66.44 14.75 15.39
N GLN A 288 67.42 15.23 14.63
CA GLN A 288 67.25 16.37 13.72
C GLN A 288 66.16 16.09 12.68
N LYS A 289 66.14 14.88 12.10
CA LYS A 289 65.12 14.45 11.15
C LYS A 289 63.71 14.47 11.77
N ARG A 290 63.58 14.05 13.03
CA ARG A 290 62.32 14.12 13.77
C ARG A 290 61.90 15.56 14.04
N ASN A 291 62.79 16.38 14.59
CA ASN A 291 62.53 17.80 14.86
C ASN A 291 62.11 18.55 13.59
N LEU A 292 62.75 18.27 12.46
CA LEU A 292 62.41 18.90 11.18
C LEU A 292 61.00 18.49 10.70
N LYS A 293 60.59 17.23 10.90
CA LYS A 293 59.22 16.79 10.60
C LYS A 293 58.21 17.53 11.48
N GLU A 294 58.48 17.63 12.78
CA GLU A 294 57.62 18.33 13.74
C GLU A 294 57.52 19.83 13.42
N TYR A 295 58.64 20.49 13.13
CA TYR A 295 58.67 21.90 12.70
C TYR A 295 57.87 22.14 11.40
N LYS A 296 58.06 21.29 10.39
CA LYS A 296 57.30 21.39 9.13
C LYS A 296 55.80 21.24 9.38
N ALA A 297 55.39 20.31 10.24
CA ALA A 297 53.99 20.15 10.61
C ALA A 297 53.46 21.40 11.33
N ALA A 298 54.21 21.97 12.29
CA ALA A 298 53.84 23.18 12.99
C ALA A 298 53.65 24.37 12.03
N VAL A 299 54.57 24.58 11.09
CA VAL A 299 54.46 25.64 10.07
C VAL A 299 53.22 25.46 9.19
N LEU A 300 52.91 24.22 8.79
CA LEU A 300 51.70 23.94 8.01
C LEU A 300 50.43 24.30 8.79
N ILE A 301 50.35 23.92 10.06
CA ILE A 301 49.23 24.24 10.94
C ILE A 301 49.10 25.77 11.11
N GLN A 302 50.20 26.46 11.43
CA GLN A 302 50.21 27.92 11.58
C GLN A 302 49.73 28.62 10.31
N ARG A 303 50.22 28.21 9.13
CA ARG A 303 49.77 28.76 7.84
C ARG A 303 48.28 28.51 7.59
N ALA A 304 47.77 27.33 7.94
CA ALA A 304 46.36 27.01 7.80
C ALA A 304 45.49 27.90 8.70
N VAL A 305 45.90 28.12 9.95
CA VAL A 305 45.20 29.00 10.89
C VAL A 305 45.20 30.45 10.39
N LEU A 306 46.34 30.98 9.94
CA LEU A 306 46.42 32.33 9.40
C LEU A 306 45.49 32.52 8.19
N LYS A 307 45.47 31.56 7.26
CA LYS A 307 44.52 31.56 6.11
C LYS A 307 43.07 31.50 6.56
N PHE A 308 42.75 30.70 7.58
CA PHE A 308 41.40 30.63 8.14
C PHE A 308 40.97 31.96 8.76
N LEU A 309 41.83 32.59 9.55
CA LEU A 309 41.58 33.90 10.17
C LEU A 309 41.40 35.00 9.12
N GLU A 310 42.20 34.98 8.05
CA GLU A 310 42.04 35.87 6.90
C GLU A 310 40.70 35.67 6.20
N LYS A 311 40.29 34.42 5.98
CA LYS A 311 38.97 34.08 5.41
C LYS A 311 37.82 34.55 6.31
N LYS A 312 37.95 34.41 7.63
CA LYS A 312 36.98 34.95 8.60
C LYS A 312 36.91 36.48 8.53
N ARG A 313 38.06 37.17 8.47
CA ARG A 313 38.09 38.64 8.32
C ARG A 313 37.42 39.08 7.02
N ARG A 314 37.72 38.45 5.89
CA ARG A 314 37.07 38.76 4.60
C ARG A 314 35.55 38.54 4.65
N LYS A 315 35.10 37.44 5.26
CA LYS A 315 33.66 37.18 5.47
C LYS A 315 32.99 38.22 6.37
N ALA A 316 33.66 38.66 7.44
CA ALA A 316 33.16 39.75 8.27
C ALA A 316 33.02 41.02 7.43
N HIS A 317 34.08 41.44 6.73
CA HIS A 317 34.05 42.63 5.87
C HIS A 317 32.99 42.58 4.75
N SER A 318 32.67 41.40 4.21
CA SER A 318 31.58 41.25 3.23
C SER A 318 30.19 41.37 3.84
N LEU A 319 30.01 41.02 5.12
CA LEU A 319 28.74 41.21 5.84
C LEU A 319 28.49 42.68 6.18
N TRP A 320 29.53 43.47 6.44
CA TRP A 320 29.43 44.92 6.68
C TRP A 320 29.25 45.76 5.40
N LYS A 321 29.31 45.15 4.20
CA LYS A 321 29.21 45.82 2.89
C LYS A 321 27.92 45.53 2.11
N GLN A 322 26.93 44.89 2.73
CA GLN A 322 25.60 44.83 2.11
C GLN A 322 24.83 46.13 2.45
N PRO A 323 24.25 46.82 1.44
CA PRO A 323 23.43 48.01 1.66
C PRO A 323 22.11 47.69 2.38
#